data_AF-A0A060YWW4-F1
#
_entry.id   AF-A0A060YWW4-F1
#
_cell.length_a   1.000
_cell.length_b   1.000
_cell.length_c   1.000
_cell.angle_alpha   90.00
_cell.angle_beta   90.00
_cell.angle_gamma   90.00
#
_symmetry.space_group_name_H-M   'P 1'
#
loop_
_entity.id
_entity.type
_entity.pdbx_description
1 polymer ?
#
loop_
_entity_poly.entity_id
_entity_poly.type
_entity_poly.pdbx_seq_one_letter_code
_entity_poly.pdbx_strand_id
1 'polypeptide(L)'
;SHSITLSDLQCGTQYSVTVCTVLENGNQSQLSSTTLTTILPAPDQLTVDSVDTTSAAVSWSQPPGLDQTQHHYQISYHCSGTEPHITTTSSPSISLSDLKPATEYSVTVCTVLENGKQSQLSTTTLKTSKGLHYLSIISGFNFY
;
A
#
# COMPACT_ATOMS: atom_id res chain seq x y z
N SER A 1 4.16 -23.88 30.70
CA SER A 1 4.85 -23.31 29.51
C SER A 1 5.56 -22.05 29.95
N HIS A 2 6.78 -21.80 29.46
CA HIS A 2 7.47 -20.52 29.65
C HIS A 2 7.33 -19.73 28.34
N SER A 3 6.95 -18.46 28.42
CA SER A 3 6.78 -17.58 27.26
C SER A 3 7.30 -16.18 27.58
N ILE A 4 7.93 -15.55 26.60
CA ILE A 4 8.36 -14.16 26.63
C ILE A 4 7.79 -13.45 25.41
N THR A 5 7.33 -12.21 25.59
CA THR A 5 6.88 -11.35 24.50
C THR A 5 7.99 -10.36 24.15
N LEU A 6 8.41 -10.36 22.89
CA LEU A 6 9.35 -9.36 22.36
C LEU A 6 8.52 -8.23 21.74
N SER A 7 8.67 -7.02 22.26
CA SER A 7 8.01 -5.81 21.77
C SER A 7 8.97 -4.94 20.97
N ASP A 8 8.43 -3.94 20.27
CA ASP A 8 9.20 -2.89 19.57
C ASP A 8 10.17 -3.43 18.50
N LEU A 9 9.81 -4.56 17.89
CA LEU A 9 10.53 -5.10 16.74
C LEU A 9 10.17 -4.31 15.47
N GLN A 10 11.18 -4.00 14.67
CA GLN A 10 11.01 -3.33 13.39
C GLN A 10 10.30 -4.25 12.39
N CYS A 11 9.34 -3.70 11.63
CA CYS A 11 8.60 -4.43 10.60
C CYS A 11 9.49 -4.92 9.45
N GLY A 12 9.21 -6.10 8.90
CA GLY A 12 9.97 -6.68 7.79
C GLY A 12 11.39 -7.12 8.13
N THR A 13 11.77 -7.17 9.41
CA THR A 13 13.13 -7.47 9.87
C THR A 13 13.23 -8.90 10.39
N GLN A 14 14.34 -9.57 10.07
CA GLN A 14 14.65 -10.90 10.60
C GLN A 14 15.40 -10.77 11.93
N TYR A 15 14.94 -11.48 12.94
CA TYR A 15 15.54 -11.57 14.25
C TYR A 15 15.98 -13.01 14.53
N SER A 16 17.12 -13.17 15.19
CA SER A 16 17.58 -14.44 15.75
C SER A 16 17.41 -14.40 17.27
N VAL A 17 16.62 -15.31 17.80
CA VAL A 17 16.35 -15.45 19.24
C VAL A 17 17.09 -16.66 19.74
N THR A 18 17.91 -16.49 20.78
CA THR A 18 18.69 -17.56 21.38
C THR A 18 18.38 -17.68 22.86
N VAL A 19 18.15 -18.92 23.32
CA VAL A 19 17.84 -19.23 24.72
C VAL A 19 18.78 -20.31 25.25
N CYS A 20 19.15 -20.19 26.51
CA CYS A 20 19.85 -21.24 27.27
C CYS A 20 19.34 -21.28 28.70
N THR A 21 19.57 -22.41 29.37
CA THR A 21 19.35 -22.54 30.82
C THR A 21 20.62 -22.14 31.54
N VAL A 22 20.51 -21.31 32.57
CA VAL A 22 21.62 -20.94 33.46
C VAL A 22 21.38 -21.59 34.82
N LEU A 23 22.33 -22.39 35.29
CA LEU A 23 22.30 -23.03 36.61
C LEU A 23 22.80 -22.06 37.69
N GLU A 24 22.48 -22.32 38.97
CA GLU A 24 22.92 -21.48 40.11
C GLU A 24 24.44 -21.34 40.22
N ASN A 25 25.19 -22.34 39.75
CA ASN A 25 26.66 -22.31 39.70
C ASN A 25 27.22 -21.54 38.47
N GLY A 26 26.35 -20.91 37.67
CA GLY A 26 26.70 -20.14 36.48
C GLY A 26 26.89 -20.97 35.20
N ASN A 27 26.80 -22.31 35.27
CA ASN A 27 26.92 -23.15 34.07
C ASN A 27 25.71 -22.96 33.14
N GLN A 28 25.98 -22.92 31.83
CA GLN A 28 24.97 -22.74 30.80
C GLN A 28 24.74 -24.03 30.01
N SER A 29 23.49 -24.29 29.62
CA SER A 29 23.15 -25.37 28.68
C SER A 29 23.58 -25.04 27.25
N GLN A 30 23.43 -26.01 26.34
CA GLN A 30 23.52 -25.74 24.91
C GLN A 30 22.53 -24.64 24.50
N LEU A 31 22.99 -23.73 23.65
CA LEU A 31 22.16 -22.67 23.07
C LEU A 31 21.14 -23.27 22.12
N SER A 32 19.87 -22.90 22.28
CA SER A 32 18.81 -23.15 21.30
C SER A 32 18.51 -21.84 20.58
N SER A 33 18.65 -21.83 19.26
CA SER A 33 18.43 -20.65 18.43
C SER A 33 17.26 -20.86 17.46
N THR A 34 16.49 -19.81 17.23
CA THR A 34 15.41 -19.78 16.23
C THR A 34 15.41 -18.42 15.54
N THR A 35 14.99 -18.38 14.28
CA THR A 35 14.83 -17.14 13.52
C THR A 35 13.37 -16.85 13.27
N LEU A 36 13.01 -15.57 13.34
CA LEU A 36 11.67 -15.09 13.01
C LEU A 36 11.79 -13.83 12.15
N THR A 37 10.83 -13.64 11.25
CA THR A 37 10.76 -12.41 10.44
C THR A 37 9.46 -11.71 10.78
N THR A 38 9.55 -10.45 11.17
CA THR A 38 8.36 -9.63 11.46
C THR A 38 7.61 -9.34 10.15
N ILE A 39 6.29 -9.27 10.25
CA ILE A 39 5.42 -8.99 9.10
C ILE A 39 5.54 -7.50 8.77
N LEU A 40 5.62 -7.17 7.48
CA LEU A 40 5.49 -5.80 6.99
C LEU A 40 4.01 -5.50 6.77
N PRO A 41 3.40 -4.61 7.56
CA PRO A 41 1.97 -4.36 7.47
C PRO A 41 1.59 -3.68 6.14
N ALA A 42 0.44 -4.09 5.59
CA ALA A 42 -0.10 -3.55 4.35
C ALA A 42 -0.93 -2.29 4.62
N PRO A 43 -1.02 -1.36 3.64
CA PRO A 43 -1.91 -0.20 3.72
C PRO A 43 -3.35 -0.59 4.03
N ASP A 44 -3.94 -0.02 5.07
CA ASP A 44 -5.32 -0.33 5.44
C ASP A 44 -6.29 0.71 4.87
N GLN A 45 -7.58 0.36 4.79
CA GLN A 45 -8.65 1.29 4.39
C GLN A 45 -8.38 2.00 3.04
N LEU A 46 -7.93 1.26 2.03
CA LEU A 46 -7.78 1.81 0.69
C LEU A 46 -9.15 2.24 0.14
N THR A 47 -9.29 3.54 -0.11
CA THR A 47 -10.54 4.17 -0.55
C THR A 47 -10.32 5.04 -1.78
N VAL A 48 -11.41 5.24 -2.53
CA VAL A 48 -11.44 6.11 -3.70
C VAL A 48 -12.14 7.39 -3.28
N ASP A 49 -11.41 8.49 -3.21
CA ASP A 49 -11.91 9.77 -2.67
C ASP A 49 -12.68 10.56 -3.74
N SER A 50 -12.18 10.57 -4.96
CA SER A 50 -12.81 11.24 -6.10
C SER A 50 -12.44 10.58 -7.41
N VAL A 51 -13.34 10.69 -8.40
CA VAL A 51 -13.13 10.13 -9.73
C VAL A 51 -13.66 11.08 -10.79
N ASP A 52 -12.77 11.51 -11.68
CA ASP A 52 -13.07 12.33 -12.85
C ASP A 52 -13.08 11.47 -14.12
N THR A 53 -13.06 12.14 -15.27
CA THR A 53 -13.01 11.50 -16.59
C THR A 53 -11.63 10.92 -16.90
N THR A 54 -10.56 11.56 -16.43
CA THR A 54 -9.16 11.18 -16.73
C THR A 54 -8.27 11.14 -15.49
N SER A 55 -8.84 11.32 -14.30
CA SER A 55 -8.12 11.31 -13.02
C SER A 55 -8.94 10.64 -11.92
N ALA A 56 -8.26 10.19 -10.88
CA ALA A 56 -8.90 9.71 -9.66
C ALA A 56 -7.98 9.95 -8.45
N ALA A 57 -8.54 10.31 -7.30
CA ALA A 57 -7.82 10.37 -6.04
C ALA A 57 -8.12 9.13 -5.21
N VAL A 58 -7.07 8.53 -4.65
CA VAL A 58 -7.17 7.40 -3.73
C VAL A 58 -6.36 7.67 -2.47
N SER A 59 -6.86 7.19 -1.34
CA SER A 59 -6.23 7.34 -0.03
C SER A 59 -6.29 6.04 0.76
N TRP A 60 -5.38 5.90 1.73
CA TRP A 60 -5.31 4.77 2.65
C TRP A 60 -4.83 5.24 4.02
N SER A 61 -4.91 4.36 5.01
CA SER A 61 -4.34 4.58 6.33
C SER A 61 -2.90 4.07 6.38
N GLN A 62 -2.01 4.86 7.00
CA GLN A 62 -0.66 4.39 7.32
C GLN A 62 -0.78 3.20 8.28
N PRO A 63 -0.15 2.06 7.95
CA PRO A 63 -0.17 0.91 8.84
C PRO A 63 0.59 1.18 10.15
N PRO A 64 0.14 0.62 11.29
CA PRO A 64 0.81 0.84 12.57
C PRO A 64 2.22 0.24 12.58
N GLY A 65 3.13 0.86 13.34
CA GLY A 65 4.50 0.36 13.50
C GLY A 65 5.49 0.80 12.41
N LEU A 66 5.05 1.61 11.46
CA LEU A 66 5.89 2.20 10.41
C LEU A 66 6.41 3.60 10.73
N ASP A 67 6.00 4.20 11.85
CA ASP A 67 6.30 5.59 12.20
C ASP A 67 7.81 5.89 12.32
N GLN A 68 8.60 4.88 12.70
CA GLN A 68 10.07 4.96 12.84
C GLN A 68 10.83 4.26 11.70
N THR A 69 10.12 3.71 10.72
CA THR A 69 10.73 2.95 9.62
C THR A 69 10.64 3.76 8.33
N GLN A 70 11.75 3.98 7.64
CA GLN A 70 11.71 4.63 6.33
C GLN A 70 11.01 3.73 5.32
N HIS A 71 9.95 4.24 4.70
CA HIS A 71 9.11 3.52 3.76
C HIS A 71 8.49 4.46 2.74
N HIS A 72 7.98 3.88 1.66
CA HIS A 72 7.11 4.53 0.69
C HIS A 72 6.02 3.56 0.25
N TYR A 73 5.05 4.05 -0.50
CA TYR A 73 3.97 3.26 -1.07
C TYR A 73 4.19 3.09 -2.55
N GLN A 74 4.00 1.88 -3.06
CA GLN A 74 3.95 1.58 -4.49
C GLN A 74 2.50 1.33 -4.89
N ILE A 75 2.07 2.00 -5.94
CA ILE A 75 0.72 1.93 -6.48
C ILE A 75 0.82 1.35 -7.88
N SER A 76 0.06 0.30 -8.14
CA SER A 76 -0.07 -0.31 -9.47
C SER A 76 -1.52 -0.26 -9.91
N TYR A 77 -1.77 0.30 -11.08
CA TYR A 77 -3.12 0.46 -11.62
C TYR A 77 -3.20 0.08 -13.10
N HIS A 78 -4.26 -0.62 -13.48
CA HIS A 78 -4.46 -1.08 -14.85
C HIS A 78 -5.93 -1.27 -15.17
N CYS A 79 -6.27 -1.20 -16.45
CA CYS A 79 -7.55 -1.67 -16.97
C CYS A 79 -7.40 -3.04 -17.61
N SER A 80 -8.51 -3.77 -17.76
CA SER A 80 -8.47 -5.15 -18.29
C SER A 80 -7.77 -5.20 -19.65
N GLY A 81 -6.76 -6.06 -19.77
CA GLY A 81 -5.98 -6.25 -21.00
C GLY A 81 -4.90 -5.20 -21.26
N THR A 82 -4.56 -4.36 -20.28
CA THR A 82 -3.43 -3.41 -20.37
C THR A 82 -2.33 -3.75 -19.37
N GLU A 83 -1.10 -3.31 -19.67
CA GLU A 83 0.03 -3.40 -18.75
C GLU A 83 -0.18 -2.47 -17.55
N PRO A 84 0.20 -2.89 -16.32
CA PRO A 84 0.07 -2.04 -15.15
C PRO A 84 1.00 -0.83 -15.18
N HIS A 85 0.41 0.32 -14.90
CA HIS A 85 1.14 1.53 -14.61
C HIS A 85 1.57 1.50 -13.14
N ILE A 86 2.83 1.79 -12.87
CA ILE A 86 3.41 1.77 -11.53
C ILE A 86 3.87 3.18 -11.17
N THR A 87 3.51 3.63 -9.97
CA THR A 87 3.95 4.90 -9.39
C THR A 87 4.23 4.73 -7.90
N THR A 88 4.91 5.70 -7.29
CA THR A 88 5.26 5.68 -5.87
C THR A 88 4.96 7.01 -5.19
N THR A 89 4.68 6.97 -3.89
CA THR A 89 4.51 8.17 -3.05
C THR A 89 4.91 7.88 -1.62
N SER A 90 5.37 8.90 -0.90
CA SER A 90 5.58 8.81 0.57
C SER A 90 4.34 9.20 1.37
N SER A 91 3.32 9.78 0.72
CA SER A 91 2.08 10.18 1.38
C SER A 91 1.05 9.05 1.36
N PRO A 92 0.13 8.97 2.34
CA PRO A 92 -0.91 7.95 2.39
C PRO A 92 -2.07 8.20 1.40
N SER A 93 -1.78 8.91 0.30
CA SER A 93 -2.75 9.28 -0.73
C SER A 93 -2.01 9.63 -2.02
N ILE A 94 -2.68 9.45 -3.15
CA ILE A 94 -2.16 9.85 -4.46
C ILE A 94 -3.29 10.18 -5.44
N SER A 95 -3.02 11.11 -6.35
CA SER A 95 -3.87 11.38 -7.52
C SER A 95 -3.33 10.65 -8.74
N LEU A 96 -4.10 9.71 -9.26
CA LEU A 96 -3.84 9.01 -10.51
C LEU A 96 -4.32 9.89 -11.67
N SER A 97 -3.49 10.03 -12.69
CA SER A 97 -3.75 10.85 -13.89
C SER A 97 -3.64 10.00 -15.16
N ASP A 98 -3.97 10.61 -16.31
CA ASP A 98 -3.90 9.98 -17.64
C ASP A 98 -4.75 8.70 -17.76
N LEU A 99 -5.86 8.66 -17.03
CA LEU A 99 -6.83 7.57 -17.11
C LEU A 99 -7.72 7.73 -18.35
N LYS A 100 -8.19 6.61 -18.89
CA LYS A 100 -9.14 6.59 -20.00
C LYS A 100 -10.55 6.85 -19.47
N PRO A 101 -11.38 7.68 -20.14
CA PRO A 101 -12.78 7.89 -19.76
C PRO A 101 -13.60 6.61 -19.82
N ALA A 102 -14.66 6.55 -19.01
CA ALA A 102 -15.61 5.43 -18.98
C ALA A 102 -14.98 4.04 -18.81
N THR A 103 -13.81 3.97 -18.16
CA THR A 103 -12.97 2.76 -18.04
C THR A 103 -12.84 2.34 -16.59
N GLU A 104 -12.93 1.04 -16.35
CA GLU A 104 -12.70 0.45 -15.02
C GLU A 104 -11.21 0.13 -14.84
N TYR A 105 -10.69 0.54 -13.69
CA TYR A 105 -9.32 0.33 -13.27
C TYR A 105 -9.29 -0.50 -11.97
N SER A 106 -8.41 -1.49 -11.94
CA SER A 106 -7.98 -2.15 -10.70
C SER A 106 -6.76 -1.41 -10.17
N VAL A 107 -6.81 -0.98 -8.91
CA VAL A 107 -5.74 -0.25 -8.23
C VAL A 107 -5.27 -1.07 -7.05
N THR A 108 -3.95 -1.23 -6.94
CA THR A 108 -3.30 -1.94 -5.84
C THR A 108 -2.26 -1.04 -5.17
N VAL A 109 -2.12 -1.14 -3.86
CA VAL A 109 -1.16 -0.38 -3.06
C VAL A 109 -0.43 -1.34 -2.11
N CYS A 110 0.89 -1.22 -2.00
CA CYS A 110 1.68 -1.89 -0.97
C CYS A 110 2.70 -0.93 -0.34
N THR A 111 3.09 -1.23 0.90
CA THR A 111 4.21 -0.59 1.58
C THR A 111 5.50 -1.21 1.06
N VAL A 112 6.49 -0.37 0.77
CA VAL A 112 7.82 -0.76 0.34
C VAL A 112 8.86 -0.15 1.28
N LEU A 113 9.71 -1.01 1.83
CA LEU A 113 10.86 -0.59 2.65
C LEU A 113 12.08 -0.25 1.78
N GLU A 114 13.07 0.46 2.33
CA GLU A 114 14.32 0.77 1.62
C GLU A 114 15.09 -0.48 1.13
N ASN A 115 14.95 -1.60 1.83
CA ASN A 115 15.56 -2.87 1.44
C ASN A 115 14.79 -3.61 0.33
N GLY A 116 13.75 -2.99 -0.24
CA GLY A 116 12.92 -3.53 -1.32
C GLY A 116 11.87 -4.54 -0.87
N LYS A 117 11.75 -4.86 0.42
CA LYS A 117 10.65 -5.72 0.90
C LYS A 117 9.32 -5.02 0.77
N GLN A 118 8.32 -5.77 0.32
CA GLN A 118 6.96 -5.29 0.09
C GLN A 118 5.95 -5.98 1.02
N SER A 119 4.94 -5.24 1.43
CA SER A 119 3.80 -5.79 2.18
C SER A 119 2.89 -6.62 1.27
N GLN A 120 1.83 -7.19 1.85
CA GLN A 120 0.69 -7.63 1.05
C GLN A 120 0.06 -6.46 0.28
N LEU A 121 -0.67 -6.79 -0.79
CA LEU A 121 -1.35 -5.81 -1.63
C LEU A 121 -2.74 -5.50 -1.07
N SER A 122 -3.04 -4.20 -0.98
CA SER A 122 -4.38 -3.69 -0.77
C SER A 122 -4.98 -3.32 -2.10
N THR A 123 -6.18 -3.82 -2.40
CA THR A 123 -6.80 -3.70 -3.73
C THR A 123 -8.11 -2.95 -3.66
N THR A 124 -8.35 -2.08 -4.64
CA THR A 124 -9.66 -1.45 -4.87
C THR A 124 -9.92 -1.32 -6.37
N THR A 125 -11.15 -0.99 -6.73
CA THR A 125 -11.53 -0.72 -8.13
C THR A 125 -12.16 0.66 -8.23
N LEU A 126 -11.90 1.33 -9.35
CA LEU A 126 -12.51 2.62 -9.66
C LEU A 126 -12.95 2.65 -11.13
N LYS A 127 -13.96 3.48 -11.42
CA LYS A 127 -14.49 3.63 -12.78
C LYS A 127 -14.58 5.10 -13.14
N THR A 128 -13.83 5.51 -14.16
CA THR A 128 -13.80 6.90 -14.61
C THR A 128 -15.13 7.34 -15.21
N SER A 129 -15.44 8.62 -15.02
CA SER A 129 -16.65 9.23 -15.54
C SER A 129 -16.62 9.31 -17.08
N LYS A 130 -17.80 9.35 -17.71
CA LYS A 130 -17.89 9.68 -19.15
C LYS A 130 -17.61 11.17 -19.33
N GLY A 131 -16.72 11.52 -20.26
CA GLY A 131 -16.55 12.91 -20.68
C GLY A 131 -17.88 13.46 -21.22
N LEU A 132 -18.40 14.53 -20.62
CA LEU A 132 -19.54 15.24 -21.18
C LEU A 132 -19.07 15.93 -22.47
N HIS A 133 -19.53 15.46 -23.63
CA HIS A 133 -19.48 16.27 -24.85
C HIS A 133 -20.52 17.39 -24.69
N TYR A 134 -20.07 18.60 -24.35
CA TYR A 134 -20.92 19.78 -24.51
C TYR A 134 -21.03 20.02 -26.03
N LEU A 135 -22.14 19.58 -26.62
CA LEU A 135 -22.54 20.10 -27.93
C LEU A 135 -22.98 21.54 -27.70
N SER A 136 -22.08 22.49 -27.93
CA SER A 136 -22.47 23.87 -28.17
C SER A 136 -23.27 23.89 -29.48
N ILE A 137 -24.57 23.62 -29.40
CA ILE A 137 -25.47 23.94 -30.51
C ILE A 137 -25.48 25.46 -30.54
N ILE A 138 -24.72 26.03 -31.47
CA ILE A 138 -24.90 27.42 -31.89
C ILE A 138 -26.28 27.45 -32.55
N SER A 139 -27.34 27.64 -31.77
CA SER A 139 -28.63 28.03 -32.32
C SER A 139 -28.59 29.52 -32.58
N GLY A 140 -27.90 29.90 -33.65
CA GLY A 140 -28.26 31.10 -34.39
C GLY A 140 -29.66 30.91 -34.94
N PHE A 141 -30.63 31.61 -34.34
CA PHE A 141 -31.93 31.84 -34.95
C PHE A 141 -32.32 33.30 -34.69
N ASN A 142 -32.18 34.11 -35.74
CA ASN A 142 -32.87 35.39 -35.90
C ASN A 142 -34.35 35.13 -36.21
N PHE A 143 -35.25 35.79 -35.49
CA PHE A 143 -36.63 36.19 -35.86
C PHE A 143 -37.09 37.14 -34.71
N TYR A 144 -37.56 38.38 -34.87
CA TYR A 144 -37.87 39.29 -35.98
C TYR A 144 -37.45 40.71 -35.56
#